data_AF-A0A6P0U914-F1
#
_entry.id   AF-A0A6P0U914-F1
#
_cell.length_a   1.000
_cell.length_b   1.000
_cell.length_c   1.000
_cell.angle_alpha   90.00
_cell.angle_beta   90.00
_cell.angle_gamma   90.00
#
_symmetry.space_group_name_H-M   'P 1'
#
loop_
_entity.id
_entity.type
_entity.pdbx_description
1 polymer ?
#
loop_
_entity_poly.entity_id
_entity_poly.type
_entity_poly.pdbx_seq_one_letter_code
_entity_poly.pdbx_strand_id
1 'polypeptide(L)'
;MKHSLLLLFLMFLWGCNDGDLQIEMIDFDDVALQTCETTVTTETTVFFKISGDESLILKLQNGLLLNQESQDTLVSSIPGQSSLVYRIFNATVSKTYFCDPFPPAEPTVREEIEAVSGEVLVTTIRNATDTTLYEHTIRLRDVTLISEQGERITDTSIDEFGSVTTKE
;
A
#
# COMPACT_ATOMS: atom_id res chain seq x y z
N MET A 1 -35.21 27.73 52.99
CA MET A 1 -34.32 26.60 52.60
C MET A 1 -34.77 26.09 51.24
N LYS A 2 -34.28 26.62 50.11
CA LYS A 2 -34.74 26.15 48.77
C LYS A 2 -33.84 26.59 47.60
N HIS A 3 -32.56 26.88 47.83
CA HIS A 3 -31.65 27.33 46.75
C HIS A 3 -30.35 26.52 46.59
N SER A 4 -30.17 25.41 47.32
CA SER A 4 -28.93 24.61 47.24
C SER A 4 -29.14 23.19 46.71
N LEU A 5 -29.99 23.01 45.69
CA LEU A 5 -30.14 21.70 45.04
C LEU A 5 -30.06 21.73 43.52
N LEU A 6 -29.60 22.83 42.92
CA LEU A 6 -29.51 22.96 41.45
C LEU A 6 -28.08 22.97 40.89
N LEU A 7 -27.05 22.85 41.75
CA LEU A 7 -25.66 23.02 41.34
C LEU A 7 -24.85 21.72 41.25
N LEU A 8 -25.48 20.55 41.41
CA LEU A 8 -24.78 19.25 41.45
C LEU A 8 -25.06 18.36 40.23
N PHE A 9 -25.68 18.89 39.18
CA PHE A 9 -25.99 18.13 37.97
C PHE A 9 -25.21 18.58 36.72
N LEU A 10 -24.32 19.58 36.84
CA LEU A 10 -23.55 20.12 35.72
C LEU A 10 -22.11 19.56 35.58
N MET A 11 -21.68 18.60 36.40
CA MET A 11 -20.32 18.01 36.30
C MET A 11 -20.23 16.68 35.54
N PHE A 12 -21.33 16.15 34.99
CA PHE A 12 -21.30 14.89 34.22
C PHE A 12 -21.21 15.06 32.70
N LEU A 13 -20.92 16.26 32.19
CA LEU A 13 -20.76 16.50 30.75
C LEU A 13 -19.29 16.47 30.29
N TRP A 14 -18.36 16.04 31.15
CA TRP A 14 -16.96 15.85 30.76
C TRP A 14 -16.73 14.38 30.46
N GLY A 15 -16.66 14.03 29.18
CA GLY A 15 -15.97 12.83 28.74
C GLY A 15 -16.77 11.84 27.89
N CYS A 16 -17.54 12.29 26.91
CA CYS A 16 -17.44 11.62 25.61
C CYS A 16 -16.43 12.41 24.80
N ASN A 17 -15.14 12.13 25.03
CA ASN A 17 -14.18 12.31 23.94
C ASN A 17 -14.58 11.23 22.94
N ASP A 18 -15.53 11.57 22.07
CA ASP A 18 -15.82 10.78 20.88
C ASP A 18 -14.48 10.73 20.17
N GLY A 19 -13.80 9.59 20.34
CA GLY A 19 -12.50 9.36 19.74
C GLY A 19 -12.74 9.56 18.27
N ASP A 20 -12.28 10.70 17.76
CA ASP A 20 -12.30 11.08 16.36
C ASP A 20 -11.61 9.94 15.63
N LEU A 21 -12.40 8.96 15.19
CA LEU A 21 -11.95 7.89 14.32
C LEU A 21 -11.71 8.59 13.00
N GLN A 22 -10.52 9.16 12.85
CA GLN A 22 -10.02 9.64 11.57
C GLN A 22 -9.78 8.41 10.73
N ILE A 23 -10.83 7.90 10.09
CA ILE A 23 -10.70 6.84 9.10
C ILE A 23 -9.73 7.35 8.03
N GLU A 24 -8.47 6.98 8.16
CA GLU A 24 -7.44 7.27 7.18
C GLU A 24 -7.72 6.39 5.97
N MET A 25 -8.20 7.03 4.90
CA MET A 25 -8.37 6.40 3.60
C MET A 25 -7.05 6.50 2.85
N ILE A 26 -6.55 5.37 2.39
CA ILE A 26 -5.31 5.26 1.62
C ILE A 26 -5.71 5.14 0.16
N ASP A 27 -5.74 6.27 -0.55
CA ASP A 27 -6.11 6.31 -1.97
C ASP A 27 -4.87 6.35 -2.87
N PHE A 28 -4.68 5.26 -3.62
CA PHE A 28 -3.62 5.13 -4.61
C PHE A 28 -4.14 4.64 -5.97
N ASP A 29 -5.45 4.63 -6.20
CA ASP A 29 -6.05 4.03 -7.41
C ASP A 29 -5.55 4.72 -8.68
N ASP A 30 -5.48 6.05 -8.69
CA ASP A 30 -5.01 6.86 -9.83
C ASP A 30 -3.49 7.11 -9.83
N VAL A 31 -2.74 6.43 -8.96
CA VAL A 31 -1.28 6.59 -8.85
C VAL A 31 -0.56 5.49 -9.62
N ALA A 32 0.27 5.88 -10.57
CA ALA A 32 1.03 4.95 -11.40
C ALA A 32 2.04 4.13 -10.57
N LEU A 33 2.08 2.82 -10.86
CA LEU A 33 3.10 1.89 -10.37
C LEU A 33 4.49 2.30 -10.87
N GLN A 34 5.47 2.29 -9.97
CA GLN A 34 6.87 2.60 -10.25
C GLN A 34 7.79 1.45 -9.77
N THR A 35 8.97 1.37 -10.38
CA THR A 35 10.07 0.48 -9.96
C THR A 35 11.40 1.12 -10.30
N CYS A 36 12.47 0.69 -9.63
CA CYS A 36 13.84 1.10 -9.93
C CYS A 36 14.44 0.33 -11.11
N GLU A 37 13.84 -0.79 -11.48
CA GLU A 37 14.29 -1.59 -12.60
C GLU A 37 14.12 -0.84 -13.92
N THR A 38 15.14 -0.88 -14.77
CA THR A 38 15.06 -0.33 -16.13
C THR A 38 14.24 -1.28 -17.03
N THR A 39 14.32 -2.58 -16.75
CA THR A 39 13.58 -3.64 -17.41
C THR A 39 13.05 -4.58 -16.34
N VAL A 40 11.74 -4.75 -16.26
CA VAL A 40 11.12 -5.71 -15.35
C VAL A 40 11.38 -7.12 -15.87
N THR A 41 11.79 -8.02 -14.97
CA THR A 41 12.03 -9.43 -15.27
C THR A 41 11.11 -10.29 -14.41
N THR A 42 11.19 -11.61 -14.56
CA THR A 42 10.41 -12.57 -13.76
C THR A 42 10.91 -12.70 -12.32
N GLU A 43 12.06 -12.11 -11.99
CA GLU A 43 12.63 -12.15 -10.65
C GLU A 43 11.88 -11.23 -9.67
N THR A 44 12.07 -11.51 -8.38
CA THR A 44 11.53 -10.71 -7.26
C THR A 44 11.81 -9.23 -7.49
N THR A 45 10.75 -8.42 -7.59
CA THR A 45 10.85 -6.99 -7.86
C THR A 45 10.13 -6.20 -6.77
N VAL A 46 10.71 -5.05 -6.40
CA VAL A 46 10.04 -4.05 -5.55
C VAL A 46 9.34 -3.05 -6.46
N PHE A 47 8.06 -2.87 -6.20
CA PHE A 47 7.21 -1.87 -6.82
C PHE A 47 6.73 -0.88 -5.78
N PHE A 48 6.45 0.34 -6.19
CA PHE A 48 5.93 1.36 -5.29
C PHE A 48 5.06 2.37 -6.02
N LYS A 49 4.09 2.93 -5.30
CA LYS A 49 3.32 4.10 -5.70
C LYS A 49 3.70 5.27 -4.79
N ILE A 50 3.71 6.49 -5.32
CA ILE A 50 4.05 7.71 -4.57
C ILE A 50 2.95 8.73 -4.78
N SER A 51 2.39 9.24 -3.69
CA SER A 51 1.40 10.32 -3.67
C SER A 51 1.86 11.38 -2.69
N GLY A 52 2.41 12.50 -3.18
CA GLY A 52 2.91 13.56 -2.29
C GLY A 52 4.01 13.10 -1.34
N ASP A 53 3.74 13.14 -0.03
CA ASP A 53 4.58 12.68 1.07
C ASP A 53 4.22 11.27 1.57
N GLU A 54 3.48 10.49 0.77
CA GLU A 54 3.07 9.13 1.08
C GLU A 54 3.56 8.15 0.01
N SER A 55 3.75 6.89 0.41
CA SER A 55 4.07 5.81 -0.52
C SER A 55 3.48 4.48 -0.10
N LEU A 56 3.10 3.68 -1.09
CA LEU A 56 2.70 2.30 -0.93
C LEU A 56 3.72 1.41 -1.64
N ILE A 57 4.41 0.57 -0.88
CA ILE A 57 5.57 -0.21 -1.32
C ILE A 57 5.21 -1.69 -1.29
N LEU A 58 5.29 -2.35 -2.44
CA LEU A 58 5.05 -3.77 -2.60
C LEU A 58 6.36 -4.49 -2.94
N LYS A 59 6.78 -5.39 -2.06
CA LYS A 59 7.78 -6.40 -2.38
C LYS A 59 7.05 -7.66 -2.83
N LEU A 60 7.11 -7.92 -4.13
CA LEU A 60 6.42 -9.05 -4.75
C LEU A 60 7.21 -10.35 -4.55
N GLN A 61 6.53 -11.44 -4.23
CA GLN A 61 7.13 -12.79 -4.20
C GLN A 61 7.80 -13.16 -5.53
N ASN A 62 8.93 -13.88 -5.46
CA ASN A 62 9.56 -14.41 -6.66
C ASN A 62 8.65 -15.36 -7.45
N GLY A 63 8.72 -15.31 -8.78
CA GLY A 63 8.01 -16.24 -9.65
C GLY A 63 6.51 -16.00 -9.79
N LEU A 64 6.00 -14.85 -9.34
CA LEU A 64 4.64 -14.42 -9.67
C LEU A 64 4.54 -13.76 -11.06
N LEU A 65 5.64 -13.19 -11.56
CA LEU A 65 5.73 -12.70 -12.92
C LEU A 65 6.29 -13.84 -13.79
N LEU A 66 5.50 -14.30 -14.76
CA LEU A 66 5.86 -15.44 -15.61
C LEU A 66 5.85 -15.02 -17.08
N ASN A 67 6.86 -15.41 -17.86
CA ASN A 67 6.84 -15.25 -19.33
C ASN A 67 5.92 -16.31 -19.99
N GLN A 68 4.68 -16.39 -19.50
CA GLN A 68 3.65 -17.32 -19.92
C GLN A 68 2.29 -16.75 -19.51
N GLU A 69 1.27 -16.94 -20.34
CA GLU A 69 -0.11 -16.62 -19.96
C GLU A 69 -0.56 -17.42 -18.74
N SER A 70 -1.13 -16.71 -17.79
CA SER A 70 -1.74 -17.29 -16.61
C SER A 70 -2.98 -18.08 -17.03
N GLN A 71 -3.02 -19.38 -16.68
CA GLN A 71 -4.26 -20.17 -16.79
C GLN A 71 -5.25 -19.78 -15.69
N ASP A 72 -4.71 -19.48 -14.51
CA ASP A 72 -5.44 -19.01 -13.33
C ASP A 72 -4.67 -17.83 -12.70
N THR A 73 -5.36 -17.04 -11.88
CA THR A 73 -4.74 -15.98 -11.08
C THR A 73 -3.75 -16.58 -10.09
N LEU A 74 -2.51 -16.11 -10.12
CA LEU A 74 -1.50 -16.45 -9.12
C LEU A 74 -1.74 -15.63 -7.85
N VAL A 75 -1.61 -16.25 -6.68
CA VAL A 75 -1.91 -15.64 -5.39
C VAL A 75 -0.71 -15.73 -4.46
N SER A 76 -0.44 -14.65 -3.74
CA SER A 76 0.63 -14.57 -2.75
C SER A 76 0.16 -13.89 -1.49
N SER A 77 0.38 -14.52 -0.34
CA SER A 77 -0.08 -14.01 0.95
C SER A 77 0.78 -12.84 1.44
N ILE A 78 0.11 -11.86 2.03
CA ILE A 78 0.70 -10.77 2.82
C ILE A 78 0.25 -10.94 4.29
N PRO A 79 1.16 -10.82 5.27
CA PRO A 79 2.61 -10.84 5.12
C PRO A 79 3.14 -12.25 4.80
N GLY A 80 4.44 -12.35 4.57
CA GLY A 80 5.16 -13.63 4.43
C GLY A 80 5.76 -13.82 3.05
N GLN A 81 4.94 -14.19 2.06
CA GLN A 81 5.43 -14.42 0.69
C GLN A 81 5.69 -13.11 -0.05
N SER A 82 4.71 -12.20 0.02
CA SER A 82 4.86 -10.80 -0.38
C SER A 82 4.74 -9.90 0.85
N SER A 83 5.21 -8.67 0.75
CA SER A 83 5.01 -7.66 1.80
C SER A 83 4.55 -6.34 1.20
N LEU A 84 3.60 -5.70 1.89
CA LEU A 84 3.08 -4.39 1.54
C LEU A 84 3.33 -3.44 2.71
N VAL A 85 3.88 -2.28 2.44
CA VAL A 85 4.23 -1.27 3.44
C VAL A 85 3.65 0.07 2.99
N TYR A 86 2.87 0.68 3.86
CA TYR A 86 2.45 2.07 3.71
C TYR A 86 3.39 2.96 4.53
N ARG A 87 3.87 4.05 3.93
CA ARG A 87 4.89 4.90 4.56
C ARG A 87 4.60 6.37 4.30
N ILE A 88 4.67 7.16 5.38
CA ILE A 88 4.45 8.60 5.40
C ILE A 88 5.78 9.31 5.70
N PHE A 89 6.07 10.37 4.97
CA PHE A 89 7.31 11.13 5.03
C PHE A 89 7.11 12.52 5.66
N ASN A 90 8.21 13.19 6.01
CA ASN A 90 8.17 14.54 6.56
C ASN A 90 7.95 15.65 5.50
N ALA A 91 8.06 15.30 4.22
CA ALA A 91 7.90 16.14 3.05
C ALA A 91 7.70 15.26 1.80
N THR A 92 7.35 15.89 0.68
CA THR A 92 7.15 15.19 -0.60
C THR A 92 8.32 14.29 -0.96
N VAL A 93 8.01 13.04 -1.31
CA VAL A 93 8.97 12.03 -1.74
C VAL A 93 8.95 11.90 -3.26
N SER A 94 10.05 11.43 -3.84
CA SER A 94 10.15 11.19 -5.28
C SER A 94 10.79 9.84 -5.56
N LYS A 95 10.72 9.39 -6.82
CA LYS A 95 11.33 8.13 -7.26
C LYS A 95 12.82 8.02 -6.90
N THR A 96 13.56 9.13 -6.88
CA THR A 96 14.99 9.10 -6.54
C THR A 96 15.24 8.64 -5.11
N TYR A 97 14.30 8.88 -4.19
CA TYR A 97 14.40 8.39 -2.82
C TYR A 97 14.53 6.86 -2.76
N PHE A 98 13.80 6.16 -3.62
CA PHE A 98 13.78 4.70 -3.68
C PHE A 98 14.89 4.11 -4.55
N CYS A 99 15.32 4.84 -5.59
CA CYS A 99 16.13 4.28 -6.67
C CYS A 99 17.56 4.80 -6.77
N ASP A 100 17.93 5.81 -5.99
CA ASP A 100 19.31 6.29 -5.98
C ASP A 100 20.22 5.23 -5.32
N PRO A 101 21.35 4.83 -5.92
CA PRO A 101 22.34 3.98 -5.26
C PRO A 101 22.83 4.54 -3.92
N PHE A 102 22.74 5.87 -3.74
CA PHE A 102 22.97 6.53 -2.47
C PHE A 102 21.67 7.23 -2.03
N PRO A 103 20.82 6.56 -1.23
CA PRO A 103 19.53 7.11 -0.83
C PRO A 103 19.71 8.48 -0.16
N PRO A 104 18.92 9.49 -0.55
CA PRO A 104 18.99 10.80 0.06
C PRO A 104 18.56 10.72 1.53
N ALA A 105 19.18 11.54 2.38
CA ALA A 105 18.85 11.60 3.81
C ALA A 105 17.48 12.25 4.10
N GLU A 106 16.94 12.99 3.12
CA GLU A 106 15.63 13.63 3.16
C GLU A 106 14.78 13.23 1.93
N PRO A 107 13.46 13.14 2.06
CA PRO A 107 12.69 13.31 3.30
C PRO A 107 12.89 12.17 4.31
N THR A 108 12.69 12.41 5.60
CA THR A 108 12.69 11.35 6.62
C THR A 108 11.33 10.67 6.75
N VAL A 109 11.34 9.40 7.14
CA VAL A 109 10.12 8.64 7.45
C VAL A 109 9.51 9.15 8.76
N ARG A 110 8.24 9.52 8.72
CA ARG A 110 7.44 9.86 9.92
C ARG A 110 6.71 8.65 10.46
N GLU A 111 6.14 7.84 9.57
CA GLU A 111 5.37 6.66 9.94
C GLU A 111 5.55 5.56 8.90
N GLU A 112 5.57 4.31 9.37
CA GLU A 112 5.66 3.12 8.56
C GLU A 112 4.71 2.06 9.11
N ILE A 113 3.82 1.58 8.25
CA ILE A 113 2.77 0.63 8.60
C ILE A 113 2.91 -0.58 7.68
N GLU A 114 3.29 -1.72 8.24
CA GLU A 114 3.31 -2.99 7.53
C GLU A 114 1.92 -3.63 7.51
N ALA A 115 1.52 -4.16 6.35
CA ALA A 115 0.25 -4.89 6.24
C ALA A 115 0.29 -6.20 7.04
N VAL A 116 -0.71 -6.40 7.89
CA VAL A 116 -0.83 -7.57 8.78
C VAL A 116 -1.63 -8.72 8.17
N SER A 117 -2.38 -8.44 7.11
CA SER A 117 -3.06 -9.44 6.28
C SER A 117 -3.31 -8.91 4.88
N GLY A 118 -3.51 -9.81 3.92
CA GLY A 118 -3.93 -9.51 2.56
C GLY A 118 -3.37 -10.51 1.57
N GLU A 119 -3.67 -10.30 0.29
CA GLU A 119 -3.17 -11.11 -0.81
C GLU A 119 -2.78 -10.24 -2.00
N VAL A 120 -1.72 -10.62 -2.69
CA VAL A 120 -1.38 -10.14 -4.03
C VAL A 120 -1.91 -11.13 -5.05
N LEU A 121 -2.62 -10.62 -6.06
CA LEU A 121 -3.16 -11.38 -7.17
C LEU A 121 -2.46 -10.93 -8.45
N VAL A 122 -1.90 -11.88 -9.20
CA VAL A 122 -1.22 -11.59 -10.46
C VAL A 122 -1.87 -12.37 -11.60
N THR A 123 -2.22 -11.67 -12.66
CA THR A 123 -2.69 -12.24 -13.93
C THR A 123 -1.77 -11.81 -15.05
N THR A 124 -1.33 -12.75 -15.89
CA THR A 124 -0.44 -12.48 -17.01
C THR A 124 -1.15 -12.74 -18.35
N ILE A 125 -1.06 -11.79 -19.26
CA ILE A 125 -1.56 -11.87 -20.64
C ILE A 125 -0.38 -11.70 -21.61
N ARG A 126 -0.29 -12.54 -22.64
CA ARG A 126 0.72 -12.37 -23.69
C ARG A 126 0.29 -11.25 -24.61
N ASN A 127 1.21 -10.37 -24.97
CA ASN A 127 0.91 -9.30 -25.92
C ASN A 127 0.49 -9.89 -27.28
N ALA A 128 -0.60 -9.36 -27.84
CA ALA A 128 -1.19 -9.87 -29.07
C ALA A 128 -0.34 -9.60 -30.33
N THR A 129 0.55 -8.60 -30.28
CA THR A 129 1.37 -8.17 -31.43
C THR A 129 2.81 -8.64 -31.32
N ASP A 130 3.42 -8.50 -30.15
CA ASP A 130 4.77 -9.00 -29.85
C ASP A 130 4.68 -10.17 -28.89
N THR A 131 4.74 -11.39 -29.42
CA THR A 131 4.58 -12.62 -28.63
C THR A 131 5.71 -12.88 -27.63
N THR A 132 6.75 -12.03 -27.61
CA THR A 132 7.83 -12.06 -26.60
C THR A 132 7.54 -11.19 -25.38
N LEU A 133 6.48 -10.38 -25.41
CA LEU A 133 6.07 -9.51 -24.31
C LEU A 133 4.90 -10.11 -23.52
N TYR A 134 4.95 -9.95 -22.20
CA TYR A 134 3.92 -10.41 -21.28
C TYR A 134 3.54 -9.27 -20.34
N GLU A 135 2.25 -8.92 -20.31
CA GLU A 135 1.69 -7.92 -19.42
C GLU A 135 1.15 -8.59 -18.16
N HIS A 136 1.58 -8.12 -17.00
CA HIS A 136 1.17 -8.61 -15.70
C HIS A 136 0.36 -7.55 -15.00
N THR A 137 -0.89 -7.86 -14.65
CA THR A 137 -1.72 -7.01 -13.79
C THR A 137 -1.58 -7.49 -12.35
N ILE A 138 -1.22 -6.58 -11.46
CA ILE A 138 -1.02 -6.81 -10.03
C ILE A 138 -2.18 -6.17 -9.28
N ARG A 139 -2.89 -6.96 -8.49
CA ARG A 139 -4.02 -6.55 -7.65
C ARG A 139 -3.79 -6.91 -6.20
N LEU A 140 -4.42 -6.16 -5.30
CA LEU A 140 -4.45 -6.46 -3.88
C LEU A 140 -5.85 -6.91 -3.48
N ARG A 141 -5.95 -7.73 -2.43
CA ARG A 141 -7.22 -8.17 -1.86
C ARG A 141 -7.10 -8.32 -0.36
N ASP A 142 -8.17 -7.94 0.34
CA ASP A 142 -8.33 -8.12 1.80
C ASP A 142 -7.15 -7.60 2.62
N VAL A 143 -6.51 -6.53 2.14
CA VAL A 143 -5.38 -5.90 2.82
C VAL A 143 -5.86 -5.24 4.11
N THR A 144 -5.14 -5.49 5.19
CA THR A 144 -5.34 -4.79 6.46
C THR A 144 -4.01 -4.19 6.91
N LEU A 145 -4.04 -2.89 7.17
CA LEU A 145 -2.97 -2.13 7.81
C LEU A 145 -3.44 -1.78 9.23
N ILE A 146 -2.50 -1.77 10.19
CA ILE A 146 -2.78 -1.36 11.57
C ILE A 146 -1.76 -0.32 11.99
N SER A 147 -2.20 0.93 12.20
CA SER A 147 -1.31 2.01 12.64
C SER A 147 -0.77 1.78 14.05
N GLU A 148 0.23 2.55 14.46
CA GLU A 148 0.78 2.46 15.83
C GLU A 148 -0.27 2.74 16.91
N GLN A 149 -1.29 3.54 16.59
CA GLN A 149 -2.39 3.86 17.51
C GLN A 149 -3.46 2.77 17.54
N GLY A 150 -3.29 1.69 16.77
CA GLY A 150 -4.20 0.55 16.70
C GLY A 150 -5.38 0.78 15.75
N GLU A 151 -5.32 1.81 14.92
CA GLU A 151 -6.34 2.05 13.92
C GLU A 151 -6.22 1.05 12.78
N ARG A 152 -7.36 0.46 12.38
CA ARG A 152 -7.41 -0.51 11.28
C ARG A 152 -7.79 0.21 10.00
N ILE A 153 -6.90 0.17 9.02
CA ILE A 153 -7.16 0.65 7.67
C ILE A 153 -7.41 -0.58 6.79
N THR A 154 -8.65 -0.73 6.34
CA THR A 154 -9.09 -1.77 5.42
C THR A 154 -9.67 -1.06 4.21
N ASP A 155 -8.80 -0.67 3.29
CA ASP A 155 -9.18 0.12 2.13
C ASP A 155 -9.50 -0.78 0.93
N THR A 156 -10.59 -0.49 0.22
CA THR A 156 -11.00 -1.11 -1.04
C THR A 156 -10.49 -0.33 -2.27
N SER A 157 -9.90 0.85 -2.07
CA SER A 157 -9.34 1.73 -3.12
C SER A 157 -7.85 1.49 -3.41
N ILE A 158 -7.37 0.27 -3.11
CA ILE A 158 -6.03 -0.20 -3.49
C ILE A 158 -6.09 -1.54 -4.24
N ASP A 159 -7.28 -1.92 -4.71
CA ASP A 159 -7.52 -3.21 -5.36
C ASP A 159 -6.66 -3.37 -6.61
N GLU A 160 -6.41 -2.29 -7.38
CA GLU A 160 -5.53 -2.30 -8.54
C GLU A 160 -4.17 -1.63 -8.23
N PHE A 161 -3.15 -2.45 -7.98
CA PHE A 161 -1.80 -1.96 -7.75
C PHE A 161 -1.12 -1.51 -9.04
N GLY A 162 -1.49 -2.08 -10.20
CA GLY A 162 -1.08 -1.64 -11.52
C GLY A 162 -0.48 -2.75 -12.38
N SER A 163 0.00 -2.38 -13.57
CA SER A 163 0.54 -3.34 -14.54
C SER A 163 2.02 -3.12 -14.85
N VAL A 164 2.73 -4.22 -15.13
CA VAL A 164 4.12 -4.22 -15.60
C VAL A 164 4.29 -5.16 -16.79
N THR A 165 5.39 -5.02 -17.54
CA THR A 165 5.66 -5.85 -18.71
C THR A 165 7.04 -6.48 -18.61
N THR A 166 7.12 -7.79 -18.78
CA THR A 166 8.38 -8.52 -18.97
C THR A 166 8.57 -8.89 -20.44
N LYS A 167 9.81 -9.27 -20.76
CA LYS A 167 10.19 -9.78 -22.08
C LYS A 167 10.95 -11.10 -21.94
N GLU A 168 10.63 -12.06 -22.80
CA GLU A 168 11.37 -13.33 -22.98
C GLU A 168 12.57 -13.19 -23.92
#